data_AF-A0A523UM47-F1
#
_entry.id   AF-A0A523UM47-F1
#
_cell.length_a   1.000
_cell.length_b   1.000
_cell.length_c   1.000
_cell.angle_alpha   90.00
_cell.angle_beta   90.00
_cell.angle_gamma   90.00
#
_symmetry.space_group_name_H-M   'P 1'
#
loop_
_entity.id
_entity.type
_entity.pdbx_description
1 polymer ?
#
loop_
_entity_poly.entity_id
_entity_poly.type
_entity_poly.pdbx_seq_one_letter_code
_entity_poly.pdbx_strand_id
1 'polypeptide(L)'
;MVRKNWPKFKRGFYDFNIHRLANAKINELLKREGVIKNENKVKAIINNAKEFENIKQNEGSFLNFLKLLKGKEDKEVIKKLIQHFSHIGEYTAEYYLHSVGYW
;
A
#
# COMPACT_ATOMS: atom_id res chain seq x y z
N MET A 1 -14.03 6.02 -10.46
CA MET A 1 -14.61 5.02 -9.51
C MET A 1 -13.96 5.05 -8.13
N VAL A 2 -12.62 5.04 -8.01
CA VAL A 2 -11.92 5.02 -6.71
C VAL A 2 -12.17 6.28 -5.87
N ARG A 3 -11.94 7.47 -6.46
CA ARG A 3 -12.13 8.77 -5.76
C ARG A 3 -13.54 8.92 -5.16
N LYS A 4 -14.58 8.57 -5.94
CA LYS A 4 -15.99 8.63 -5.49
C LYS A 4 -16.25 7.75 -4.26
N ASN A 5 -15.57 6.61 -4.14
CA ASN A 5 -15.74 5.67 -3.04
C ASN A 5 -14.68 5.82 -1.94
N TRP A 6 -13.79 6.80 -2.04
CA TRP A 6 -12.68 6.99 -1.08
C TRP A 6 -13.13 7.06 0.38
N PRO A 7 -14.20 7.81 0.74
CA PRO A 7 -14.68 7.83 2.13
C PRO A 7 -15.16 6.46 2.63
N LYS A 8 -15.72 5.64 1.72
CA LYS A 8 -16.15 4.28 2.04
C LYS A 8 -14.95 3.35 2.24
N PHE A 9 -13.95 3.42 1.37
CA PHE A 9 -12.73 2.63 1.51
C PHE A 9 -11.98 2.99 2.80
N LYS A 10 -11.86 4.28 3.10
CA LYS A 10 -11.21 4.75 4.33
C LYS A 10 -11.85 4.09 5.56
N ARG A 11 -13.18 4.17 5.72
CA ARG A 11 -13.90 3.51 6.84
C ARG A 11 -13.82 1.98 6.80
N GLY A 12 -13.94 1.41 5.60
CA GLY A 12 -13.90 -0.04 5.38
C GLY A 12 -12.57 -0.65 5.79
N PHE A 13 -11.46 0.03 5.52
CA PHE A 13 -10.09 -0.41 5.80
C PHE A 13 -9.48 0.27 7.03
N TYR A 14 -10.26 0.43 8.10
CA TYR A 14 -9.77 0.94 9.40
C TYR A 14 -9.09 2.31 9.36
N ASP A 15 -9.60 3.22 8.54
CA ASP A 15 -8.99 4.53 8.27
C ASP A 15 -7.54 4.44 7.78
N PHE A 16 -7.21 3.31 7.13
CA PHE A 16 -5.86 2.93 6.71
C PHE A 16 -4.86 2.83 7.86
N ASN A 17 -5.33 2.49 9.07
CA ASN A 17 -4.46 2.16 10.18
C ASN A 17 -3.65 0.89 9.84
N ILE A 18 -2.35 1.08 9.61
CA ILE A 18 -1.42 0.03 9.17
C ILE A 18 -1.42 -1.15 10.13
N HIS A 19 -1.32 -0.90 11.44
CA HIS A 19 -1.26 -1.96 12.44
C HIS A 19 -2.53 -2.82 12.45
N ARG A 20 -3.70 -2.19 12.37
CA ARG A 20 -4.98 -2.92 12.29
C ARG A 20 -5.08 -3.72 10.99
N LEU A 21 -4.62 -3.17 9.87
CA LEU A 21 -4.67 -3.87 8.58
C LEU A 21 -3.69 -5.06 8.52
N ALA A 22 -2.48 -4.91 9.06
CA ALA A 22 -1.47 -5.97 9.10
C ALA A 22 -1.94 -7.18 9.92
N ASN A 23 -2.74 -6.94 10.97
CA ASN A 23 -3.30 -7.96 11.86
C ASN A 23 -4.71 -8.43 11.46
N ALA A 24 -5.31 -7.85 10.42
CA ALA A 24 -6.67 -8.19 10.00
C ALA A 24 -6.75 -9.56 9.31
N LYS A 25 -7.89 -10.23 9.45
CA LYS A 25 -8.22 -11.43 8.67
C LYS A 25 -8.99 -11.07 7.40
N ILE A 26 -8.73 -11.78 6.30
CA ILE A 26 -9.41 -11.56 5.02
C ILE A 26 -10.94 -11.62 5.18
N ASN A 27 -11.44 -12.67 5.84
CA ASN A 27 -12.88 -12.88 6.07
C ASN A 27 -13.54 -11.78 6.91
N GLU A 28 -12.78 -11.13 7.80
CA GLU A 28 -13.27 -10.00 8.59
C GLU A 28 -13.42 -8.76 7.72
N LEU A 29 -12.39 -8.41 6.94
CA LEU A 29 -12.43 -7.27 6.04
C LEU A 29 -13.51 -7.43 4.97
N LEU A 30 -13.65 -8.62 4.37
CA LEU A 30 -14.66 -8.88 3.33
C LEU A 30 -16.09 -8.68 3.84
N LYS A 31 -16.36 -8.81 5.15
CA LYS A 31 -17.68 -8.54 5.74
C LYS A 31 -17.96 -7.06 5.97
N ARG A 32 -16.94 -6.21 6.05
CA ARG A 32 -17.11 -4.78 6.33
C ARG A 32 -17.79 -4.05 5.18
N GLU A 33 -18.63 -3.08 5.53
CA GLU A 33 -19.18 -2.13 4.56
C GLU A 33 -18.06 -1.23 4.04
N GLY A 34 -18.10 -0.90 2.75
CA GLY A 34 -17.10 -0.04 2.13
C GLY A 34 -15.77 -0.73 1.79
N VAL A 35 -15.60 -2.01 2.09
CA VAL A 35 -14.47 -2.82 1.58
C VAL A 35 -14.76 -3.29 0.15
N ILE A 36 -13.72 -3.29 -0.69
CA ILE A 36 -13.78 -3.83 -2.05
C ILE A 36 -14.03 -5.34 -1.96
N LYS A 37 -15.10 -5.84 -2.59
CA LYS A 37 -15.48 -7.26 -2.61
C LYS A 37 -14.63 -8.05 -3.63
N ASN A 38 -13.32 -7.96 -3.49
CA ASN A 38 -12.35 -8.72 -4.26
C ASN A 38 -11.28 -9.26 -3.30
N GLU A 39 -11.25 -10.57 -3.12
CA GLU A 39 -10.38 -11.24 -2.15
C GLU A 39 -8.90 -10.97 -2.41
N ASN A 40 -8.45 -11.03 -3.66
CA ASN A 40 -7.05 -10.79 -4.03
C ASN A 40 -6.61 -9.36 -3.66
N LYS A 41 -7.46 -8.35 -3.90
CA LYS A 41 -7.19 -6.96 -3.49
C LYS A 41 -7.15 -6.81 -1.97
N VAL A 42 -8.05 -7.47 -1.24
CA VAL A 42 -8.06 -7.44 0.23
C VAL A 42 -6.79 -8.10 0.80
N LYS A 43 -6.41 -9.26 0.25
CA LYS A 43 -5.17 -9.96 0.61
C LYS A 43 -3.95 -9.08 0.35
N ALA A 44 -3.91 -8.38 -0.78
CA ALA A 44 -2.84 -7.46 -1.12
C ALA A 44 -2.73 -6.30 -0.10
N ILE A 45 -3.87 -5.72 0.31
CA ILE A 45 -3.88 -4.64 1.31
C ILE A 45 -3.32 -5.12 2.65
N ILE A 46 -3.70 -6.32 3.11
CA ILE A 46 -3.17 -6.90 4.35
C ILE A 46 -1.65 -7.14 4.22
N ASN A 47 -1.21 -7.75 3.12
CA ASN A 47 0.21 -8.03 2.87
C ASN A 47 1.03 -6.74 2.80
N ASN A 48 0.53 -5.73 2.09
CA ASN A 48 1.18 -4.42 1.98
C ASN A 48 1.26 -3.74 3.36
N ALA A 49 0.22 -3.83 4.19
CA ALA A 49 0.26 -3.28 5.54
C ALA A 49 1.35 -3.96 6.41
N LYS A 50 1.54 -5.27 6.28
CA LYS A 50 2.65 -5.98 6.94
C LYS A 50 4.01 -5.48 6.44
N GLU A 51 4.13 -5.25 5.14
CA GLU A 51 5.35 -4.67 4.57
C GLU A 51 5.62 -3.26 5.09
N PHE A 52 4.58 -2.43 5.27
CA PHE A 52 4.73 -1.13 5.92
C PHE A 52 5.21 -1.24 7.38
N GLU A 53 4.78 -2.27 8.13
CA GLU A 53 5.32 -2.53 9.47
C GLU A 53 6.80 -2.94 9.42
N ASN A 54 7.16 -3.82 8.48
CA ASN A 54 8.54 -4.26 8.28
C ASN A 54 9.47 -3.09 7.91
N ILE A 55 9.06 -2.24 6.95
CA ILE A 55 9.76 -1.01 6.58
C ILE A 55 9.90 -0.08 7.79
N LYS A 56 8.83 0.10 8.57
CA LYS A 56 8.89 0.94 9.76
C LYS A 56 9.90 0.40 10.80
N GLN A 57 10.01 -0.91 10.94
CA GLN A 57 10.98 -1.53 11.87
C GLN A 57 12.43 -1.39 11.38
N ASN A 58 12.69 -1.59 10.09
CA ASN A 58 14.05 -1.60 9.54
C ASN A 58 14.58 -0.20 9.19
N GLU A 59 13.71 0.70 8.74
CA GLU A 59 14.09 1.99 8.14
C GLU A 59 13.46 3.19 8.89
N GLY A 60 12.67 2.90 9.93
CA GLY A 60 12.01 3.89 10.80
C GLY A 60 10.73 4.47 10.21
N SER A 61 10.64 4.65 8.90
CA SER A 61 9.43 5.12 8.21
C SER A 61 9.44 4.81 6.71
N PHE A 62 8.25 4.79 6.10
CA PHE A 62 8.14 4.67 4.64
C PHE A 62 8.74 5.88 3.90
N LEU A 63 8.79 7.06 4.53
CA LEU A 63 9.50 8.20 3.93
C LEU A 63 11.01 7.94 3.88
N ASN A 64 11.59 7.35 4.92
CA ASN A 64 13.00 6.99 4.93
C ASN A 64 13.31 5.91 3.90
N PHE A 65 12.45 4.90 3.77
CA PHE A 65 12.51 3.92 2.67
C PHE A 65 12.64 4.61 1.31
N LEU A 66 11.72 5.54 0.99
CA LEU A 66 11.77 6.28 -0.27
C LEU A 66 13.05 7.13 -0.39
N LYS A 67 13.53 7.74 0.69
CA LYS A 67 14.80 8.50 0.67
C LYS A 67 16.01 7.62 0.34
N LEU A 68 16.03 6.36 0.78
CA LEU A 68 17.10 5.42 0.42
C LEU A 68 17.13 5.08 -1.08
N LEU A 69 16.02 5.29 -1.77
CA LEU A 69 15.91 5.09 -3.21
C LEU A 69 16.27 6.35 -4.01
N LYS A 70 16.40 7.52 -3.37
CA LYS A 70 16.72 8.78 -4.07
C LYS A 70 18.08 8.69 -4.76
N GLY A 71 18.16 9.23 -5.98
CA GLY A 71 19.37 9.19 -6.80
C GLY A 71 19.59 7.89 -7.57
N LYS A 72 18.73 6.88 -7.41
CA LYS A 72 18.70 5.69 -8.27
C LYS A 72 17.94 5.97 -9.57
N GLU A 73 18.18 5.15 -10.59
CA GLU A 73 17.40 5.20 -11.83
C GLU A 73 15.93 4.84 -11.57
N ASP A 74 15.01 5.52 -12.24
CA ASP A 74 13.56 5.36 -12.03
C ASP A 74 13.09 3.91 -12.19
N LYS A 75 13.67 3.18 -13.17
CA LYS A 75 13.39 1.77 -13.39
C LYS A 75 13.75 0.91 -12.18
N GLU A 76 14.84 1.22 -11.48
CA GLU A 76 15.24 0.51 -10.28
C GLU A 76 14.29 0.81 -9.11
N VAL A 77 13.89 2.08 -8.95
CA VAL A 77 12.94 2.50 -7.91
C VAL A 77 11.59 1.79 -8.11
N ILE A 78 11.07 1.79 -9.34
CA ILE A 78 9.81 1.12 -9.69
C ILE A 78 9.92 -0.38 -9.46
N LYS A 79 11.01 -1.02 -9.89
CA LYS A 79 11.26 -2.45 -9.65
C LYS A 79 11.27 -2.78 -8.16
N LYS A 80 11.89 -1.93 -7.33
CA LYS A 80 11.88 -2.09 -5.87
C LYS A 80 10.47 -2.03 -5.29
N LEU A 81 9.64 -1.07 -5.72
CA LEU A 81 8.25 -1.00 -5.26
C LEU A 81 7.44 -2.25 -5.65
N ILE A 82 7.61 -2.76 -6.88
CA ILE A 82 6.93 -3.97 -7.35
C ILE A 82 7.36 -5.20 -6.53
N GLN A 83 8.64 -5.28 -6.15
CA GLN A 83 9.16 -6.40 -5.36
C GLN A 83 8.65 -6.40 -3.92
N HIS A 84 8.52 -5.23 -3.30
CA HIS A 84 8.07 -5.11 -1.90
C HIS A 84 6.54 -5.23 -1.76
N PHE A 85 5.77 -4.78 -2.75
CA PHE A 85 4.33 -4.64 -2.59
C PHE A 85 3.51 -5.52 -3.55
N SER A 86 2.47 -6.14 -3.00
CA SER A 86 1.49 -6.93 -3.73
C SER A 86 0.53 -6.04 -4.52
N HIS A 87 0.11 -6.50 -5.70
CA HIS A 87 -0.82 -5.79 -6.60
C HIS A 87 -0.34 -4.40 -7.03
N ILE A 88 0.98 -4.18 -7.09
CA ILE A 88 1.59 -2.99 -7.68
C ILE A 88 2.31 -3.41 -8.96
N GLY A 89 1.79 -2.97 -10.12
CA GLY A 89 2.49 -3.05 -11.40
C GLY A 89 3.28 -1.78 -11.70
N GLU A 90 4.06 -1.79 -12.77
CA GLU A 90 4.92 -0.67 -13.22
C GLU A 90 4.17 0.68 -13.23
N TYR A 91 3.06 0.75 -13.97
CA TYR A 91 2.23 1.95 -14.03
C TYR A 91 1.69 2.39 -12.64
N THR A 92 1.36 1.44 -11.76
CA THR A 92 0.84 1.79 -10.42
C THR A 92 1.95 2.34 -9.52
N ALA A 93 3.15 1.77 -9.60
CA ALA A 93 4.32 2.26 -8.88
C ALA A 93 4.71 3.67 -9.37
N GLU A 94 4.78 3.86 -10.68
CA GLU A 94 5.06 5.16 -11.31
C GLU A 94 4.02 6.21 -10.91
N TYR A 95 2.73 5.88 -11.03
CA TYR A 95 1.64 6.77 -10.63
C TYR A 95 1.72 7.15 -9.14
N TYR A 96 2.09 6.20 -8.28
CA TYR A 96 2.28 6.47 -6.86
C TYR A 96 3.44 7.45 -6.62
N LEU A 97 4.60 7.20 -7.22
CA LEU A 97 5.79 8.05 -7.11
C LEU A 97 5.52 9.48 -7.55
N HIS A 98 4.84 9.66 -8.69
CA HIS A 98 4.37 10.97 -9.14
C HIS A 98 3.40 11.62 -8.14
N SER A 99 2.45 10.85 -7.60
CA SER A 99 1.44 11.38 -6.66
C SER A 99 2.02 11.87 -5.34
N VAL A 100 3.18 11.36 -4.92
CA VAL A 100 3.87 11.77 -3.69
C VAL A 100 5.00 12.78 -3.93
N GLY A 101 5.18 13.27 -5.17
CA GLY A 101 6.25 14.20 -5.52
C GLY A 101 7.63 13.58 -5.34
N TYR A 102 7.77 12.30 -5.67
CA TYR A 102 9.06 11.62 -5.60
C TYR A 102 10.03 12.12 -6.68
N TRP A 103 9.53 12.58 -7.81
CA TRP A 103 10.32 13.24 -8.85
C TRP A 103 10.11 14.74 -8.80
#